data_AF-A0AAW5ZG22-F1
#
_entry.id   AF-A0AAW5ZG22-F1
#
_cell.length_a   1.000
_cell.length_b   1.000
_cell.length_c   1.000
_cell.angle_alpha   90.00
_cell.angle_beta   90.00
_cell.angle_gamma   90.00
#
_symmetry.space_group_name_H-M   'P 1'
#
loop_
_entity.id
_entity.type
_entity.pdbx_description
1 polymer ?
#
loop_
_entity_poly.entity_id
_entity_poly.type
_entity_poly.pdbx_seq_one_letter_code
_entity_poly.pdbx_strand_id
1 'polypeptide(L)'
;IAVERIKEAYNSNMASLDLSYLDLSELPPIPSTVNTLNLENNCLTCLDFTDNASLVNINLSFNKIKTITFPNESKLENIYIDHNNLESLDFKNQHSLVNLEAQNNNLTKINISDSYKLKFLNLDYNKLASLDLSRQESLIELSA
;
A
#
# COMPACT_ATOMS: atom_id res chain seq x y z
N ILE A 1 15.13 -18.34 1.52
CA ILE A 1 14.05 -17.68 2.29
C ILE A 1 12.94 -17.12 1.39
N ALA A 2 13.09 -15.98 0.70
CA ALA A 2 11.99 -15.39 -0.11
C ALA A 2 11.37 -16.38 -1.10
N VAL A 3 12.22 -17.02 -1.92
CA VAL A 3 11.82 -18.03 -2.90
C VAL A 3 11.08 -19.22 -2.26
N GLU A 4 11.49 -19.63 -1.07
CA GLU A 4 10.85 -20.76 -0.36
C GLU A 4 9.47 -20.37 0.15
N ARG A 5 9.34 -19.19 0.76
CA ARG A 5 8.04 -18.67 1.24
C ARG A 5 7.05 -18.48 0.09
N ILE A 6 7.52 -17.97 -1.05
CA ILE A 6 6.69 -17.82 -2.25
C ILE A 6 6.24 -19.19 -2.78
N LYS A 7 7.17 -20.16 -2.89
CA LYS A 7 6.84 -21.53 -3.31
C LYS A 7 5.83 -22.18 -2.37
N GLU A 8 5.99 -22.02 -1.08
CA GLU A 8 5.04 -22.51 -0.08
C GLU A 8 3.67 -21.86 -0.23
N ALA A 9 3.62 -20.54 -0.46
CA ALA A 9 2.38 -19.82 -0.71
C ALA A 9 1.63 -20.34 -1.96
N TYR A 10 2.36 -20.64 -3.04
CA TYR A 10 1.78 -21.29 -4.22
C TYR A 10 1.29 -22.72 -3.94
N ASN A 11 2.06 -23.53 -3.22
CA ASN A 11 1.74 -24.93 -2.98
C ASN A 11 0.57 -25.13 -2.00
N SER A 12 0.44 -24.21 -1.04
CA SER A 12 -0.53 -24.31 0.05
C SER A 12 -1.72 -23.37 -0.12
N ASN A 13 -1.84 -22.66 -1.25
CA ASN A 13 -2.88 -21.65 -1.52
C ASN A 13 -3.04 -20.64 -0.37
N MET A 14 -1.91 -20.11 0.11
CA MET A 14 -1.93 -19.24 1.28
C MET A 14 -2.65 -17.92 0.96
N ALA A 15 -3.43 -17.45 1.93
CA ALA A 15 -4.07 -16.14 1.91
C ALA A 15 -3.14 -15.03 2.40
N SER A 16 -2.14 -15.37 3.20
CA SER A 16 -1.16 -14.44 3.76
C SER A 16 0.26 -14.81 3.34
N LEU A 17 1.06 -13.82 2.96
CA LEU A 17 2.45 -14.00 2.56
C LEU A 17 3.32 -12.93 3.23
N ASP A 18 4.28 -13.39 4.04
CA ASP A 18 5.25 -12.52 4.70
C ASP A 18 6.63 -12.60 4.01
N LEU A 19 7.04 -11.48 3.44
CA LEU A 19 8.31 -11.27 2.77
C LEU A 19 9.09 -10.10 3.39
N SER A 20 8.80 -9.75 4.63
CA SER A 20 9.49 -8.69 5.37
C SER A 20 10.93 -9.09 5.75
N TYR A 21 11.83 -8.11 5.84
CA TYR A 21 13.23 -8.28 6.26
C TYR A 21 14.04 -9.26 5.40
N LEU A 22 13.87 -9.22 4.07
CA LEU A 22 14.51 -10.15 3.14
C LEU A 22 15.47 -9.47 2.14
N ASP A 23 15.78 -8.19 2.37
CA ASP A 23 16.63 -7.36 1.49
C ASP A 23 16.17 -7.33 0.03
N LEU A 24 14.85 -7.48 -0.21
CA LEU A 24 14.28 -7.49 -1.56
C LEU A 24 14.48 -6.13 -2.23
N SER A 25 15.00 -6.15 -3.45
CA SER A 25 15.18 -4.93 -4.26
C SER A 25 14.13 -4.81 -5.38
N GLU A 26 13.38 -5.87 -5.64
CA GLU A 26 12.30 -5.94 -6.63
C GLU A 26 11.09 -6.67 -6.06
N LEU A 27 9.90 -6.35 -6.57
CA LEU A 27 8.66 -7.03 -6.20
C LEU A 27 8.68 -8.46 -6.76
N PRO A 28 8.66 -9.51 -5.91
CA PRO A 28 8.54 -10.86 -6.40
C PRO A 28 7.12 -11.15 -6.91
N PRO A 29 6.92 -12.20 -7.73
CA PRO A 29 5.59 -12.62 -8.15
C PRO A 29 4.75 -13.02 -6.93
N ILE A 30 3.55 -12.45 -6.82
CA ILE A 30 2.62 -12.69 -5.73
C ILE A 30 1.53 -13.66 -6.21
N PRO A 31 1.28 -14.78 -5.51
CA PRO A 31 0.17 -15.67 -5.84
C PRO A 31 -1.19 -14.95 -5.76
N SER A 32 -2.08 -15.20 -6.71
CA SER A 32 -3.42 -14.59 -6.75
C SER A 32 -4.35 -15.02 -5.60
N THR A 33 -3.96 -16.04 -4.83
CA THR A 33 -4.64 -16.44 -3.59
C THR A 33 -4.33 -15.52 -2.42
N VAL A 34 -3.22 -14.79 -2.47
CA VAL A 34 -2.79 -13.91 -1.39
C VAL A 34 -3.69 -12.67 -1.37
N ASN A 35 -4.22 -12.38 -0.18
CA ASN A 35 -4.97 -11.17 0.12
C ASN A 35 -4.29 -10.31 1.20
N THR A 36 -3.33 -10.87 1.94
CA THR A 36 -2.54 -10.16 2.96
C THR A 36 -1.07 -10.31 2.64
N LEU A 37 -0.39 -9.20 2.36
CA LEU A 37 1.02 -9.19 1.93
C LEU A 37 1.84 -8.29 2.84
N ASN A 38 2.91 -8.83 3.42
CA ASN A 38 3.90 -8.06 4.16
C ASN A 38 5.22 -8.00 3.37
N LEU A 39 5.64 -6.79 3.00
CA LEU A 39 6.90 -6.46 2.34
C LEU A 39 7.71 -5.43 3.14
N GLU A 40 7.37 -5.24 4.41
CA GLU A 40 8.03 -4.30 5.32
C GLU A 40 9.54 -4.53 5.39
N ASN A 41 10.33 -3.47 5.59
CA ASN A 41 11.76 -3.56 5.83
C ASN A 41 12.51 -4.31 4.71
N ASN A 42 12.39 -3.78 3.49
CA ASN A 42 13.14 -4.24 2.31
C ASN A 42 13.82 -3.04 1.62
N CYS A 43 14.38 -3.27 0.43
CA CYS A 43 15.03 -2.24 -0.39
C CYS A 43 14.22 -1.91 -1.66
N LEU A 44 12.90 -2.06 -1.62
CA LEU A 44 12.01 -1.87 -2.78
C LEU A 44 11.97 -0.40 -3.19
N THR A 45 11.99 -0.13 -4.50
CA THR A 45 12.05 1.23 -5.04
C THR A 45 10.90 1.58 -5.97
N CYS A 46 10.43 0.62 -6.77
CA CYS A 46 9.29 0.78 -7.66
C CYS A 46 8.41 -0.47 -7.52
N LEU A 47 7.11 -0.28 -7.32
CA LEU A 47 6.16 -1.37 -7.16
C LEU A 47 5.02 -1.23 -8.17
N ASP A 48 4.64 -2.35 -8.78
CA ASP A 48 3.48 -2.42 -9.66
C ASP A 48 2.56 -3.54 -9.20
N PHE A 49 1.39 -3.16 -8.69
CA PHE A 49 0.36 -4.09 -8.23
C PHE A 49 -0.83 -4.17 -9.19
N THR A 50 -0.73 -3.67 -10.43
CA THR A 50 -1.89 -3.61 -11.35
C THR A 50 -2.59 -4.97 -11.52
N ASP A 51 -1.85 -6.08 -11.49
CA ASP A 51 -2.40 -7.44 -11.62
C ASP A 51 -2.77 -8.13 -10.28
N ASN A 52 -2.64 -7.43 -9.14
CA ASN A 52 -2.84 -8.00 -7.80
C ASN A 52 -4.18 -7.61 -7.16
N ALA A 53 -5.28 -7.73 -7.92
CA ALA A 53 -6.63 -7.35 -7.49
C ALA A 53 -7.19 -8.16 -6.30
N SER A 54 -6.53 -9.26 -5.90
CA SER A 54 -6.88 -10.07 -4.72
C SER A 54 -6.46 -9.44 -3.39
N LEU A 55 -5.53 -8.48 -3.41
CA LEU A 55 -4.97 -7.88 -2.21
C LEU A 55 -6.02 -7.03 -1.46
N VAL A 56 -6.04 -7.22 -0.15
CA VAL A 56 -6.90 -6.52 0.82
C VAL A 56 -6.06 -5.74 1.81
N ASN A 57 -4.99 -6.36 2.31
CA ASN A 57 -4.09 -5.78 3.31
C ASN A 57 -2.66 -5.81 2.77
N ILE A 58 -1.99 -4.66 2.75
CA ILE A 58 -0.59 -4.57 2.34
C ILE A 58 0.22 -3.74 3.35
N ASN A 59 1.37 -4.27 3.75
CA ASN A 59 2.38 -3.55 4.50
C ASN A 59 3.63 -3.40 3.63
N LEU A 60 3.98 -2.16 3.32
CA LEU A 60 5.08 -1.72 2.47
C LEU A 60 6.04 -0.79 3.22
N SER A 61 5.87 -0.67 4.54
CA SER A 61 6.58 0.30 5.36
C SER A 61 8.08 0.03 5.40
N PHE A 62 8.88 1.07 5.66
CA PHE A 62 10.34 0.97 5.74
C PHE A 62 10.96 0.38 4.46
N ASN A 63 10.67 1.00 3.33
CA ASN A 63 11.31 0.70 2.05
C ASN A 63 11.92 1.99 1.47
N LYS A 64 12.21 2.00 0.16
CA LYS A 64 12.74 3.16 -0.58
C LYS A 64 11.83 3.49 -1.76
N ILE A 65 10.54 3.23 -1.63
CA ILE A 65 9.56 3.29 -2.72
C ILE A 65 9.42 4.74 -3.19
N LYS A 66 9.58 4.95 -4.49
CA LYS A 66 9.38 6.25 -5.17
C LYS A 66 8.11 6.27 -6.00
N THR A 67 7.72 5.13 -6.55
CA THR A 67 6.53 4.97 -7.38
C THR A 67 5.79 3.69 -7.05
N ILE A 68 4.47 3.77 -6.99
CA ILE A 68 3.58 2.63 -6.78
C ILE A 68 2.33 2.78 -7.66
N THR A 69 1.89 1.67 -8.26
CA THR A 69 0.62 1.57 -8.99
C THR A 69 -0.26 0.49 -8.38
N PHE A 70 -1.56 0.76 -8.32
CA PHE A 70 -2.58 -0.16 -7.77
C PHE A 70 -3.49 -0.69 -8.89
N PRO A 71 -4.23 -1.80 -8.64
CA PRO A 71 -5.27 -2.27 -9.56
C PRO A 71 -6.33 -1.20 -9.81
N ASN A 72 -6.88 -1.17 -11.03
CA ASN A 72 -7.96 -0.25 -11.42
C ASN A 72 -9.26 -0.47 -10.64
N GLU A 73 -9.51 -1.68 -10.14
CA GLU A 73 -10.57 -1.97 -9.18
C GLU A 73 -10.00 -2.91 -8.13
N SER A 74 -10.03 -2.47 -6.88
CA SER A 74 -9.27 -3.12 -5.81
C SER A 74 -10.14 -3.44 -4.61
N LYS A 75 -9.80 -4.55 -3.94
CA LYS A 75 -10.32 -4.92 -2.62
C LYS A 75 -9.45 -4.39 -1.49
N LEU A 76 -8.46 -3.52 -1.78
CA LEU A 76 -7.60 -2.93 -0.76
C LEU A 76 -8.42 -2.17 0.26
N GLU A 77 -8.26 -2.56 1.52
CA GLU A 77 -8.90 -1.95 2.69
C GLU A 77 -7.85 -1.29 3.58
N ASN A 78 -6.68 -1.90 3.75
CA ASN A 78 -5.64 -1.42 4.66
C ASN A 78 -4.28 -1.34 3.95
N ILE A 79 -3.70 -0.14 3.94
CA ILE A 79 -2.41 0.13 3.31
C ILE A 79 -1.50 0.83 4.31
N TYR A 80 -0.37 0.20 4.59
CA TYR A 80 0.75 0.78 5.33
C TYR A 80 1.89 1.00 4.35
N ILE A 81 2.30 2.25 4.15
CA ILE A 81 3.36 2.65 3.21
C ILE A 81 4.22 3.78 3.80
N ASP A 82 4.22 3.90 5.12
CA ASP A 82 5.03 4.86 5.85
C ASP A 82 6.54 4.59 5.71
N HIS A 83 7.35 5.61 5.99
CA HIS A 83 8.81 5.54 5.89
C HIS A 83 9.29 5.07 4.50
N ASN A 84 8.94 5.87 3.49
CA ASN A 84 9.29 5.65 2.09
C ASN A 84 9.70 6.99 1.43
N ASN A 85 9.87 6.99 0.10
CA ASN A 85 10.35 8.13 -0.67
C ASN A 85 9.31 8.61 -1.70
N LEU A 86 8.02 8.40 -1.43
CA LEU A 86 6.96 8.74 -2.38
C LEU A 86 6.77 10.25 -2.48
N GLU A 87 6.66 10.76 -3.70
CA GLU A 87 6.32 12.17 -3.97
C GLU A 87 4.83 12.34 -4.28
N SER A 88 4.16 11.26 -4.68
CA SER A 88 2.72 11.24 -4.92
C SER A 88 2.09 9.88 -4.71
N LEU A 89 0.82 9.90 -4.30
CA LEU A 89 -0.04 8.72 -4.24
C LEU A 89 -1.36 8.98 -4.97
N ASP A 90 -1.83 7.97 -5.68
CA ASP A 90 -3.12 8.01 -6.37
C ASP A 90 -3.95 6.77 -5.99
N PHE A 91 -5.03 7.02 -5.26
CA PHE A 91 -6.03 6.04 -4.83
C PHE A 91 -7.36 6.25 -5.59
N LYS A 92 -7.26 6.64 -6.87
CA LYS A 92 -8.39 6.59 -7.80
C LYS A 92 -8.88 5.16 -8.04
N ASN A 93 -10.18 4.95 -7.84
CA ASN A 93 -10.91 3.67 -7.89
C ASN A 93 -10.68 2.70 -6.71
N GLN A 94 -10.03 3.11 -5.62
CA GLN A 94 -9.86 2.29 -4.41
C GLN A 94 -11.02 2.57 -3.45
N HIS A 95 -12.23 2.20 -3.90
CA HIS A 95 -13.51 2.42 -3.20
C HIS A 95 -13.62 1.72 -1.85
N SER A 96 -12.79 0.70 -1.62
CA SER A 96 -12.82 -0.12 -0.41
C SER A 96 -11.83 0.35 0.66
N LEU A 97 -10.97 1.34 0.36
CA LEU A 97 -9.92 1.77 1.28
C LEU A 97 -10.52 2.32 2.58
N VAL A 98 -10.07 1.78 3.72
CA VAL A 98 -10.52 2.13 5.07
C VAL A 98 -9.40 2.77 5.88
N ASN A 99 -8.18 2.25 5.78
CA ASN A 99 -7.01 2.73 6.51
C ASN A 99 -5.84 3.03 5.56
N LEU A 100 -5.26 4.22 5.70
CA LEU A 100 -4.05 4.62 4.99
C LEU A 100 -3.05 5.26 5.95
N GLU A 101 -1.92 4.59 6.12
CA GLU A 101 -0.74 5.09 6.86
C GLU A 101 0.38 5.39 5.85
N ALA A 102 0.61 6.67 5.56
CA ALA A 102 1.59 7.14 4.56
C ALA A 102 2.52 8.24 5.11
N GLN A 103 2.64 8.34 6.42
CA GLN A 103 3.55 9.24 7.13
C GLN A 103 5.02 9.00 6.78
N ASN A 104 5.87 10.01 6.99
CA ASN A 104 7.30 9.94 6.68
C ASN A 104 7.57 9.57 5.20
N ASN A 105 6.96 10.33 4.31
CA ASN A 105 7.22 10.30 2.86
C ASN A 105 7.59 11.71 2.37
N ASN A 106 7.62 11.93 1.05
CA ASN A 106 7.86 13.23 0.45
C ASN A 106 6.63 13.72 -0.33
N LEU A 107 5.41 13.32 0.07
CA LEU A 107 4.21 13.58 -0.70
C LEU A 107 3.96 15.07 -0.86
N THR A 108 3.93 15.53 -2.10
CA THR A 108 3.48 16.89 -2.45
C THR A 108 2.05 16.89 -2.99
N LYS A 109 1.54 15.71 -3.38
CA LYS A 109 0.17 15.50 -3.83
C LYS A 109 -0.33 14.11 -3.42
N ILE A 110 -1.62 14.04 -3.11
CA ILE A 110 -2.32 12.78 -2.90
C ILE A 110 -3.72 12.89 -3.50
N ASN A 111 -4.16 11.84 -4.19
CA ASN A 111 -5.53 11.71 -4.66
C ASN A 111 -6.23 10.58 -3.91
N ILE A 112 -7.25 10.92 -3.13
CA ILE A 112 -8.11 9.98 -2.40
C ILE A 112 -9.59 10.18 -2.76
N SER A 113 -9.91 10.85 -3.87
CA SER A 113 -11.28 11.27 -4.20
C SER A 113 -12.30 10.12 -4.24
N ASP A 114 -11.86 8.91 -4.57
CA ASP A 114 -12.71 7.73 -4.68
C ASP A 114 -12.63 6.82 -3.44
N SER A 115 -11.79 7.13 -2.47
CA SER A 115 -11.68 6.41 -1.20
C SER A 115 -12.72 6.92 -0.19
N TYR A 116 -14.01 6.87 -0.55
CA TYR A 116 -15.10 7.43 0.26
C TYR A 116 -15.40 6.65 1.57
N LYS A 117 -14.88 5.42 1.69
CA LYS A 117 -14.95 4.61 2.92
C LYS A 117 -13.77 4.84 3.88
N LEU A 118 -12.83 5.73 3.53
CA LEU A 118 -11.65 5.99 4.34
C LEU A 118 -12.05 6.51 5.72
N LYS A 119 -11.56 5.85 6.77
CA LYS A 119 -11.84 6.18 8.18
C LYS A 119 -10.61 6.72 8.89
N PHE A 120 -9.44 6.21 8.54
CA PHE A 120 -8.18 6.54 9.20
C PHE A 120 -7.17 6.97 8.14
N LEU A 121 -6.64 8.19 8.29
CA LEU A 121 -5.70 8.78 7.36
C LEU A 121 -4.53 9.41 8.12
N ASN A 122 -3.34 8.87 7.92
CA ASN A 122 -2.11 9.43 8.45
C ASN A 122 -1.17 9.84 7.30
N LEU A 123 -0.89 11.13 7.24
CA LEU A 123 -0.05 11.81 6.25
C LEU A 123 1.03 12.65 6.93
N ASP A 124 1.27 12.48 8.24
CA ASP A 124 2.26 13.26 8.97
C ASP A 124 3.65 13.19 8.33
N TYR A 125 4.45 14.24 8.51
CA TYR A 125 5.81 14.31 7.97
C TYR A 125 5.86 14.14 6.44
N ASN A 126 4.92 14.77 5.73
CA ASN A 126 4.93 14.95 4.28
C ASN A 126 5.09 16.44 3.90
N LYS A 127 4.93 16.76 2.61
CA LYS A 127 5.13 18.11 2.05
C LYS A 127 3.89 18.60 1.28
N LEU A 128 2.70 18.21 1.74
CA LEU A 128 1.44 18.56 1.11
C LEU A 128 1.17 20.06 1.29
N ALA A 129 0.88 20.76 0.19
CA ALA A 129 0.47 22.17 0.25
C ALA A 129 -1.04 22.32 0.51
N SER A 130 -1.81 21.28 0.17
CA SER A 130 -3.26 21.22 0.33
C SER A 130 -3.72 19.77 0.35
N LEU A 131 -4.85 19.51 1.00
CA LEU A 131 -5.49 18.21 1.05
C LEU A 131 -6.99 18.39 0.80
N ASP A 132 -7.51 17.76 -0.25
CA ASP A 132 -8.95 17.73 -0.53
C ASP A 132 -9.58 16.53 0.16
N LEU A 133 -10.47 16.82 1.12
CA LEU A 133 -11.24 15.83 1.89
C LEU A 133 -12.74 15.91 1.60
N SER A 134 -13.16 16.61 0.55
CA SER A 134 -14.57 16.87 0.26
C SER A 134 -15.42 15.61 0.05
N ARG A 135 -14.79 14.47 -0.25
CA ARG A 135 -15.44 13.16 -0.46
C ARG A 135 -15.17 12.14 0.66
N GLN A 136 -14.45 12.53 1.70
CA GLN A 136 -14.07 11.68 2.85
C GLN A 136 -15.11 11.79 3.99
N GLU A 137 -16.38 11.56 3.68
CA GLU A 137 -17.48 11.70 4.66
C GLU A 137 -17.41 10.67 5.82
N SER A 138 -16.70 9.56 5.61
CA SER A 138 -16.53 8.49 6.61
C SER A 138 -15.33 8.70 7.54
N LEU A 139 -14.57 9.79 7.40
CA LEU A 139 -13.31 9.99 8.10
C LEU A 139 -13.54 10.16 9.61
N ILE A 140 -12.83 9.37 10.40
CA ILE A 140 -12.88 9.36 11.87
C ILE A 140 -11.62 10.02 12.44
N GLU A 141 -10.47 9.73 11.84
CA GLU A 141 -9.17 10.20 12.32
C GLU A 141 -8.30 10.70 11.17
N LEU A 142 -7.66 11.85 11.40
CA LEU A 142 -6.76 12.53 10.47
C LEU A 142 -5.51 13.01 11.22
N SER A 143 -4.34 12.66 10.70
CA SER A 143 -3.06 13.32 10.98
C SER A 143 -2.44 13.71 9.64
N ALA A 144 -2.15 14.99 9.40
CA ALA A 144 -1.67 15.49 8.10
C ALA A 144 -0.94 16.84 8.20
#